data_AF-A0A6I0S396-F1
#
_entry.id   AF-A0A6I0S396-F1
#
_cell.length_a   1.000
_cell.length_b   1.000
_cell.length_c   1.000
_cell.angle_alpha   90.00
_cell.angle_beta   90.00
_cell.angle_gamma   90.00
#
_symmetry.space_group_name_H-M   'P 1'
#
loop_
_entity.id
_entity.type
_entity.pdbx_description
1 polymer ?
#
loop_
_entity_poly.entity_id
_entity_poly.type
_entity_poly.pdbx_seq_one_letter_code
_entity_poly.pdbx_strand_id
1 'polypeptide(L)'
;AVASWPIADRWSIVGAYYYDTNANKQADSMLGVQYSSCCYAIRVGYERKLNGWDNDKQHAVYDNAIGFNIELRGLSSNYGLGTQEMLRSNILPYQNTL
;
A
#
# COMPACT_ATOMS: atom_id res chain seq x y z
N ALA A 1 -10.02 5.13 4.87
CA ALA A 1 -9.47 4.55 6.10
C ALA A 1 -8.16 3.82 5.78
N VAL A 2 -7.14 4.00 6.62
CA VAL A 2 -5.86 3.29 6.49
C VAL A 2 -5.67 2.48 7.76
N ALA A 3 -5.29 1.22 7.63
CA ALA A 3 -5.01 0.31 8.72
C ALA A 3 -3.63 -0.33 8.49
N SER A 4 -2.81 -0.35 9.53
CA SER A 4 -1.55 -1.09 9.55
C SER A 4 -1.53 -1.98 10.79
N TRP A 5 -1.40 -3.28 10.60
CA TRP A 5 -1.37 -4.24 11.69
C TRP A 5 -0.13 -5.14 11.56
N PRO A 6 0.81 -5.09 12.52
CA PRO A 6 1.84 -6.11 12.65
C PRO A 6 1.24 -7.38 13.30
N ILE A 7 1.02 -8.44 12.51
CA ILE A 7 0.41 -9.69 13.01
C ILE A 7 1.44 -10.53 13.76
N ALA A 8 2.71 -10.43 13.38
CA ALA A 8 3.83 -11.08 14.05
C ALA A 8 5.06 -10.18 13.96
N ASP A 9 6.11 -10.45 14.75
CA ASP A 9 7.39 -9.71 14.70
C ASP A 9 8.01 -9.66 13.30
N ARG A 10 7.60 -10.56 12.40
CA ARG A 10 8.10 -10.71 11.03
C ARG A 10 7.07 -10.37 9.96
N TRP A 11 5.79 -10.17 10.29
CA TRP A 11 4.72 -9.96 9.32
C TRP A 11 3.98 -8.66 9.60
N SER A 12 3.97 -7.77 8.63
CA SER A 12 3.19 -6.54 8.66
C SER A 12 2.21 -6.50 7.51
N ILE A 13 0.95 -6.21 7.81
CA ILE A 13 -0.08 -5.99 6.81
C ILE A 13 -0.51 -4.54 6.86
N VAL A 14 -0.58 -3.91 5.69
CA VAL A 14 -1.07 -2.55 5.51
C VAL A 14 -2.22 -2.59 4.52
N GLY A 15 -3.26 -1.83 4.79
CA GLY A 15 -4.41 -1.69 3.92
C GLY A 15 -4.89 -0.25 3.92
N ALA A 16 -5.17 0.29 2.75
CA ALA A 16 -5.81 1.59 2.60
C ALA A 16 -7.06 1.42 1.74
N TYR A 17 -8.15 2.05 2.16
CA TYR A 17 -9.42 2.00 1.45
C TYR A 17 -10.08 3.38 1.50
N TYR A 18 -10.15 4.03 0.36
CA TYR A 18 -10.78 5.33 0.17
C TYR A 18 -12.05 5.16 -0.64
N TYR A 19 -13.16 5.49 0.00
CA TYR A 19 -14.49 5.41 -0.59
C TYR A 19 -15.08 6.80 -0.71
N ASP A 20 -15.54 7.15 -1.91
CA ASP A 20 -16.25 8.40 -2.12
C ASP A 20 -17.75 8.18 -1.86
N THR A 21 -18.27 8.80 -0.80
CA THR A 21 -19.68 8.70 -0.40
C THR A 21 -20.62 9.49 -1.31
N ASN A 22 -20.13 10.47 -2.08
CA ASN A 22 -20.95 11.23 -3.02
C ASN A 22 -21.12 10.49 -4.34
N ALA A 23 -20.04 9.87 -4.84
CA ALA A 23 -20.06 9.12 -6.10
C ALA A 23 -20.42 7.62 -5.92
N ASN A 24 -20.51 7.14 -4.68
CA ASN A 24 -20.72 5.74 -4.30
C ASN A 24 -19.74 4.79 -5.04
N LYS A 25 -18.49 5.24 -5.17
CA LYS A 25 -17.43 4.57 -5.94
C LYS A 25 -16.16 4.44 -5.09
N GLN A 26 -15.42 3.36 -5.32
CA GLN A 26 -14.09 3.17 -4.74
C GLN A 26 -13.11 4.13 -5.43
N ALA A 27 -12.52 5.06 -4.68
CA ALA A 27 -11.56 6.00 -5.22
C ALA A 27 -10.15 5.40 -5.24
N ASP A 28 -9.76 4.73 -4.15
CA ASP A 28 -8.49 4.04 -4.06
C ASP A 28 -8.58 2.87 -3.08
N SER A 29 -7.94 1.76 -3.41
CA SER A 29 -7.84 0.59 -2.56
C SER A 29 -6.47 -0.04 -2.69
N MET A 30 -5.75 -0.13 -1.58
CA MET A 30 -4.41 -0.69 -1.52
C MET A 30 -4.37 -1.77 -0.44
N LEU A 31 -3.71 -2.88 -0.74
CA LEU A 31 -3.38 -3.94 0.19
C LEU A 31 -1.90 -4.29 0.03
N GLY A 32 -1.16 -4.24 1.13
CA GLY A 32 0.25 -4.56 1.17
C GLY A 32 0.54 -5.55 2.28
N VAL A 33 1.36 -6.55 1.98
CA VAL A 33 1.92 -7.47 2.96
C VAL A 33 3.42 -7.37 2.91
N GLN A 34 4.04 -7.25 4.07
CA GLN A 34 5.47 -7.28 4.22
C GLN A 34 5.89 -8.39 5.16
N TYR A 35 6.86 -9.17 4.70
CA TYR A 35 7.59 -10.12 5.49
C TYR A 35 9.00 -9.59 5.74
N SER A 36 9.42 -9.50 7.00
CA SER A 36 10.75 -9.07 7.40
C SER A 36 11.48 -10.18 8.14
N SER A 37 12.66 -10.53 7.68
CA SER A 37 13.61 -11.43 8.35
C SER A 37 14.90 -10.69 8.72
N CYS A 38 15.87 -11.40 9.31
CA CYS A 38 17.15 -10.83 9.76
C CYS A 38 18.08 -10.41 8.61
N CYS A 39 17.91 -10.96 7.40
CA CYS A 39 18.80 -10.71 6.26
C CYS A 39 18.07 -10.20 5.00
N TYR A 40 16.74 -10.21 5.00
CA TYR A 40 15.93 -9.87 3.83
C TYR A 40 14.52 -9.42 4.24
N ALA A 41 13.92 -8.56 3.44
CA ALA A 41 12.51 -8.20 3.53
C ALA A 41 11.85 -8.40 2.17
N ILE A 42 10.65 -8.97 2.18
CA ILE A 42 9.84 -9.19 0.99
C ILE A 42 8.57 -8.39 1.18
N ARG A 43 8.19 -7.63 0.15
CA ARG A 43 7.04 -6.77 0.14
C ARG A 43 6.22 -7.08 -1.08
N VAL A 44 4.94 -7.34 -0.88
CA VAL A 44 3.97 -7.55 -1.96
C VAL A 44 2.86 -6.55 -1.77
N GLY A 45 2.59 -5.76 -2.80
CA GLY A 45 1.57 -4.73 -2.82
C GLY A 45 0.62 -4.94 -3.99
N TYR A 46 -0.66 -4.79 -3.71
CA TYR A 46 -1.71 -4.68 -4.69
C TYR A 46 -2.38 -3.32 -4.48
N GLU A 47 -2.47 -2.55 -5.55
CA GLU A 47 -3.10 -1.24 -5.55
C GLU A 47 -4.10 -1.20 -6.70
N ARG A 48 -5.30 -0.74 -6.40
CA ARG A 48 -6.33 -0.44 -7.38
C ARG A 48 -6.73 1.01 -7.19
N LYS A 49 -6.34 1.82 -8.16
CA LYS A 49 -6.58 3.26 -8.20
C LYS A 49 -7.59 3.62 -9.28
N LEU A 50 -8.38 4.65 -9.02
CA LEU A 50 -9.17 5.30 -10.05
C LEU A 50 -8.22 6.13 -10.93
N ASN A 51 -7.98 5.72 -12.18
CA ASN A 51 -7.00 6.38 -13.06
C ASN A 51 -7.65 7.39 -14.03
N GLY A 52 -8.95 7.66 -13.87
CA GLY A 52 -9.63 8.72 -14.61
C GLY A 52 -11.10 8.44 -14.88
N TRP A 53 -11.70 9.36 -15.62
CA TRP A 53 -13.07 9.27 -16.11
C TRP A 53 -13.04 9.09 -17.62
N ASP A 54 -13.57 7.97 -18.12
CA ASP A 54 -13.77 7.78 -19.55
C ASP A 54 -14.97 8.62 -19.99
N ASN A 55 -14.70 9.70 -20.71
CA ASN A 55 -15.73 10.64 -21.16
C ASN A 55 -16.64 10.03 -22.24
N ASP A 56 -16.16 9.02 -22.97
CA ASP A 56 -16.89 8.37 -24.06
C ASP A 56 -17.92 7.38 -23.52
N LYS A 57 -17.56 6.67 -22.45
CA LYS A 57 -18.40 5.62 -21.87
C LYS A 57 -18.99 5.96 -20.50
N GLN A 58 -18.82 7.19 -20.01
CA GLN A 58 -19.39 7.71 -18.75
C GLN A 58 -19.10 6.81 -17.54
N HIS A 59 -17.89 6.24 -17.46
CA HIS A 59 -17.50 5.42 -16.33
C HIS A 59 -16.07 5.67 -15.88
N ALA A 60 -15.87 5.45 -14.59
CA ALA A 60 -14.56 5.54 -13.98
C ALA A 60 -13.66 4.38 -14.45
N VAL A 61 -12.48 4.73 -14.96
CA VAL A 61 -11.46 3.77 -15.39
C VAL A 61 -10.63 3.42 -14.16
N TYR A 62 -10.55 2.12 -13.87
CA TYR A 62 -9.73 1.61 -12.78
C TYR A 62 -8.44 1.06 -13.36
N ASP A 63 -7.33 1.41 -12.73
CA ASP A 63 -6.03 0.83 -13.00
C ASP A 63 -5.61 -0.04 -11.81
N ASN A 64 -5.15 -1.25 -12.11
CA ASN A 64 -4.76 -2.24 -11.11
C ASN A 64 -3.24 -2.46 -11.25
N ALA A 65 -2.50 -2.09 -10.22
CA ALA A 65 -1.08 -2.33 -10.14
C ALA A 65 -0.81 -3.45 -9.12
N ILE A 66 -0.02 -4.43 -9.53
CA ILE A 66 0.56 -5.39 -8.61
C ILE A 66 2.08 -5.23 -8.63
N GLY A 67 2.67 -5.11 -7.44
CA GLY A 67 4.09 -4.91 -7.26
C GLY A 67 4.64 -5.88 -6.25
N PHE A 68 5.84 -6.39 -6.52
CA PHE A 68 6.63 -7.08 -5.53
C PHE A 68 7.99 -6.37 -5.42
N ASN A 69 8.51 -6.32 -4.20
CA ASN A 69 9.80 -5.73 -3.92
C ASN A 69 10.53 -6.63 -2.92
N ILE A 70 11.80 -6.90 -3.20
CA ILE A 70 12.66 -7.73 -2.37
C ILE A 70 13.86 -6.88 -1.99
N GLU A 71 14.09 -6.75 -0.69
CA GLU A 71 15.15 -5.94 -0.13
C GLU A 71 16.11 -6.84 0.65
N LEU A 72 17.42 -6.72 0.42
CA LEU A 72 18.45 -7.43 1.17
C LEU A 72 18.91 -6.55 2.34
N ARG A 73 18.65 -7.02 3.57
CA ARG A 73 18.93 -6.30 4.82
C ARG A 73 19.95 -7.05 5.65
N GLY A 74 21.22 -6.97 5.30
CA GLY A 74 22.29 -7.67 6.03
C GLY A 74 23.63 -6.94 6.07
N LEU A 75 23.73 -5.78 5.41
CA LEU A 75 24.96 -4.98 5.30
C LEU A 75 24.90 -3.69 6.14
N SER A 76 23.76 -3.37 6.73
CA SER A 76 23.54 -2.16 7.54
C SER A 76 22.55 -2.48 8.66
N SER A 77 22.68 -1.84 9.83
CA SER A 77 21.93 -2.13 11.06
C SER A 77 20.44 -1.73 11.03
N ASN A 78 19.82 -1.71 9.85
CA ASN A 78 18.47 -1.22 9.65
C ASN A 78 17.46 -2.36 9.87
N TYR A 79 17.17 -2.65 11.14
CA TYR A 79 16.19 -3.64 11.58
C TYR A 79 14.74 -3.13 11.57
N GLY A 80 14.50 -1.90 11.09
CA GLY A 80 13.17 -1.31 11.07
C GLY A 80 12.24 -1.99 10.07
N LEU A 81 11.01 -2.31 10.47
CA LEU A 81 10.01 -3.05 9.68
C LEU A 81 9.58 -2.40 8.34
N GLY A 82 10.19 -1.33 7.84
CA GLY A 82 9.94 -0.77 6.49
C GLY A 82 8.50 -0.29 6.21
N THR A 83 7.60 -0.39 7.18
CA THR A 83 6.17 -0.09 7.07
C THR A 83 5.91 1.36 6.68
N GLN A 84 6.76 2.28 7.15
CA GLN A 84 6.67 3.70 6.83
C GLN A 84 6.95 3.99 5.34
N GLU A 85 7.84 3.23 4.71
CA GLU A 85 8.12 3.35 3.26
C GLU A 85 6.99 2.75 2.43
N MET A 86 6.30 1.71 2.92
CA MET A 86 5.09 1.19 2.28
C MET A 86 3.96 2.21 2.28
N LEU A 87 3.72 2.82 3.44
CA LEU A 87 2.64 3.79 3.64
C LEU A 87 2.86 5.10 2.87
N ARG A 88 4.09 5.38 2.44
CA ARG A 88 4.44 6.53 1.59
C ARG A 88 4.47 6.25 0.10
N SER A 89 4.43 4.98 -0.33
CA SER A 89 4.48 4.62 -1.75
C SER A 89 3.17 4.84 -2.49
N ASN A 90 2.06 5.07 -1.78
CA ASN A 90 0.76 5.27 -2.40
C ASN A 90 0.58 6.72 -2.88
N ILE A 91 -0.27 6.93 -3.89
CA ILE A 91 -0.67 8.23 -4.46
C ILE A 91 -1.22 9.21 -3.41
N LEU A 92 -1.80 8.70 -2.33
CA LEU A 92 -2.15 9.47 -1.14
C LEU A 92 -1.23 9.03 0.02
N PRO A 93 -0.05 9.66 0.18
CA PRO A 93 0.90 9.24 1.19
C PRO A 93 0.33 9.48 2.58
N TYR A 94 0.44 8.48 3.45
CA TYR A 94 0.09 8.62 4.86
C TYR A 94 0.94 9.73 5.51
N GLN A 95 0.28 10.76 6.03
CA GLN A 95 0.89 11.78 6.87
C GLN A 95 0.45 11.57 8.32
N ASN A 96 1.41 11.51 9.24
CA ASN A 96 1.12 11.54 10.67
C ASN A 96 0.56 12.93 11.01
N THR A 97 -0.64 12.99 11.56
CA THR A 97 -1.34 14.25 11.88
C THR A 97 -1.19 14.67 13.34
N LEU A 98 -0.19 14.11 14.04
CA LEU A 98 0.18 14.42 15.42
C LEU A 98 1.55 15.09 15.46
#